data_AF-A0A395L8Q5-F1
#
_entry.id   AF-A0A395L8Q5-F1
#
_cell.length_a   1.000
_cell.length_b   1.000
_cell.length_c   1.000
_cell.angle_alpha   90.00
_cell.angle_beta   90.00
_cell.angle_gamma   90.00
#
_symmetry.space_group_name_H-M   'P 1'
#
loop_
_entity.id
_entity.type
_entity.pdbx_description
1 polymer ?
#
loop_
_entity_poly.entity_id
_entity_poly.type
_entity_poly.pdbx_seq_one_letter_code
_entity_poly.pdbx_strand_id
1 'polypeptide(L)'
;MTSLKTSPEPACQRFLLEYGPNRPGIRRASLLSVVFTVLLGTGLHLELLATNNWNSGEVVLLLHILLGLVLSAALVSWIGGHVRRGMPKSQRRGFSWLSWLLLTTYAIVVLTGLMMVLPSAAYLAGWPWFWRFETTHMLTFLHLWAALAAGGGLVAHLGLRHWGGTAAHRARTML
;
A
#
# COMPACT_ATOMS: atom_id res chain seq x y z
N MET A 1 7.94 -53.15 -18.88
CA MET A 1 6.94 -52.07 -18.93
C MET A 1 7.47 -50.91 -18.08
N THR A 2 8.12 -49.97 -18.75
CA THR A 2 8.89 -48.88 -18.13
C THR A 2 8.00 -47.68 -17.85
N SER A 3 8.06 -47.25 -16.58
CA SER A 3 7.48 -46.04 -15.99
C SER A 3 7.38 -44.84 -16.94
N LEU A 4 6.15 -44.39 -17.23
CA LEU A 4 5.88 -43.04 -17.70
C LEU A 4 6.09 -42.08 -16.53
N LYS A 5 7.34 -41.65 -16.36
CA LYS A 5 7.71 -40.48 -15.55
C LYS A 5 6.86 -39.30 -16.03
N THR A 6 5.89 -38.92 -15.21
CA THR A 6 5.13 -37.68 -15.33
C THR A 6 6.10 -36.53 -15.50
N SER A 7 6.08 -35.90 -16.67
CA SER A 7 6.81 -34.67 -16.96
C SER A 7 6.56 -33.66 -15.84
N PRO A 8 7.59 -33.02 -15.26
CA PRO A 8 7.39 -32.02 -14.23
C PRO A 8 6.52 -30.89 -14.80
N GLU A 9 5.44 -30.53 -14.08
CA GLU A 9 4.61 -29.37 -14.44
C GLU A 9 5.49 -28.16 -14.76
N PRO A 10 5.24 -27.44 -15.87
CA PRO A 10 6.04 -26.29 -16.24
C PRO A 10 6.04 -25.28 -15.09
N ALA A 11 7.21 -24.78 -14.71
CA ALA A 11 7.39 -23.89 -13.56
C ALA A 11 6.45 -22.68 -13.55
N CYS A 12 6.00 -22.23 -14.73
CA CYS A 12 5.02 -21.16 -14.92
C CYS A 12 3.63 -21.51 -14.37
N GLN A 13 3.19 -22.77 -14.54
CA GLN A 13 1.92 -23.29 -14.01
C GLN A 13 1.99 -23.42 -12.48
N ARG A 14 3.12 -23.85 -11.93
CA ARG A 14 3.36 -23.87 -10.48
C ARG A 14 3.40 -22.46 -9.90
N PHE A 15 3.99 -21.49 -10.60
CA PHE A 15 4.00 -20.08 -10.19
C PHE A 15 2.60 -19.45 -10.22
N LEU A 16 1.78 -19.77 -11.23
CA LEU A 16 0.37 -19.36 -11.30
C LEU A 16 -0.50 -20.08 -10.25
N LEU A 17 -0.16 -21.29 -9.83
CA LEU A 17 -0.88 -22.03 -8.79
C LEU A 17 -0.44 -21.62 -7.36
N GLU A 18 0.83 -21.29 -7.15
CA GLU A 18 1.39 -20.83 -5.86
C GLU A 18 1.22 -19.32 -5.62
N TYR A 19 1.29 -18.51 -6.67
CA TYR A 19 1.25 -17.03 -6.62
C TYR A 19 0.18 -16.38 -7.50
N GLY A 20 -0.73 -17.16 -8.10
CA GLY A 20 -1.76 -16.63 -8.99
C GLY A 20 -2.73 -15.64 -8.34
N PRO A 21 -3.40 -14.81 -9.17
CA PRO A 21 -4.33 -13.76 -8.73
C PRO A 21 -5.54 -14.30 -7.95
N ASN A 22 -5.79 -15.61 -8.00
CA ASN A 22 -6.94 -16.26 -7.38
C ASN A 22 -6.77 -16.57 -5.89
N ARG A 23 -5.59 -16.34 -5.28
CA ARG A 23 -5.45 -16.42 -3.82
C ARG A 23 -6.00 -15.14 -3.17
N PRO A 24 -6.96 -15.23 -2.22
CA PRO A 24 -7.66 -14.07 -1.69
C PRO A 24 -6.72 -13.05 -1.02
N GLY A 25 -5.60 -13.50 -0.44
CA GLY A 25 -4.59 -12.61 0.15
C GLY A 25 -3.80 -11.78 -0.86
N ILE A 26 -3.49 -12.34 -2.04
CA ILE A 26 -2.74 -11.62 -3.09
C ILE A 26 -3.65 -10.63 -3.79
N ARG A 27 -4.87 -11.04 -4.16
CA ARG A 27 -5.87 -10.15 -4.76
C ARG A 27 -6.16 -8.94 -3.89
N ARG A 28 -6.28 -9.14 -2.57
CA ARG A 28 -6.51 -8.06 -1.62
C ARG A 28 -5.32 -7.12 -1.50
N ALA A 29 -4.09 -7.64 -1.46
CA ALA A 29 -2.89 -6.81 -1.45
C ALA A 29 -2.75 -5.99 -2.75
N SER A 30 -3.00 -6.59 -3.91
CA SER A 30 -3.02 -5.88 -5.20
C SER A 30 -4.07 -4.77 -5.24
N LEU A 31 -5.29 -5.04 -4.74
CA LEU A 31 -6.33 -4.02 -4.65
C LEU A 31 -5.90 -2.86 -3.75
N LEU A 32 -5.33 -3.14 -2.58
CA LEU A 32 -4.81 -2.10 -1.67
C LEU A 32 -3.73 -1.25 -2.33
N SER A 33 -2.82 -1.88 -3.10
CA SER A 33 -1.79 -1.15 -3.85
C SER A 33 -2.41 -0.23 -4.92
N VAL A 34 -3.39 -0.71 -5.68
CA VAL A 34 -4.08 0.10 -6.70
C VAL A 34 -4.81 1.28 -6.06
N VAL A 35 -5.59 1.03 -5.00
CA VAL A 35 -6.31 2.08 -4.27
C VAL A 35 -5.33 3.11 -3.70
N PHE A 36 -4.20 2.67 -3.16
CA PHE A 36 -3.15 3.57 -2.69
C PHE A 36 -2.52 4.39 -3.81
N THR A 37 -2.27 3.83 -5.00
CA THR A 37 -1.76 4.58 -6.15
C THR A 37 -2.74 5.68 -6.59
N VAL A 38 -4.05 5.37 -6.61
CA VAL A 38 -5.09 6.36 -6.90
C VAL A 38 -5.12 7.46 -5.84
N LEU A 39 -5.00 7.10 -4.56
CA LEU A 39 -4.91 8.06 -3.46
C LEU A 39 -3.67 8.96 -3.57
N LEU A 40 -2.51 8.40 -3.92
CA LEU A 40 -1.29 9.18 -4.13
C LEU A 40 -1.46 10.17 -5.29
N GLY A 41 -2.03 9.73 -6.41
CA GLY A 41 -2.29 10.60 -7.56
C GLY A 41 -3.27 11.73 -7.24
N THR A 42 -4.37 11.42 -6.55
CA THR A 42 -5.35 12.44 -6.12
C THR A 42 -4.77 13.39 -5.07
N GLY A 43 -3.94 12.91 -4.14
CA GLY A 43 -3.24 13.77 -3.16
C GLY A 43 -2.25 14.73 -3.83
N LEU A 44 -1.49 14.26 -4.82
CA LEU A 44 -0.60 15.12 -5.61
C LEU A 44 -1.37 16.13 -6.47
N HIS A 45 -2.52 15.74 -7.02
CA HIS A 45 -3.41 16.68 -7.72
C HIS A 45 -3.89 17.79 -6.78
N LEU A 46 -4.29 17.45 -5.56
CA LEU A 46 -4.71 18.44 -4.56
C LEU A 46 -3.60 19.43 -4.22
N GLU A 47 -2.39 18.92 -3.98
CA GLU A 47 -1.24 19.76 -3.61
C GLU A 47 -0.77 20.67 -4.75
N LEU A 48 -0.75 20.17 -5.98
CA LEU A 48 -0.10 20.85 -7.10
C LEU A 48 -1.07 21.59 -8.04
N LEU A 49 -2.33 21.17 -8.11
CA LEU A 49 -3.26 21.61 -9.15
C LEU A 49 -4.60 22.16 -8.64
N ALA A 50 -5.01 21.88 -7.39
CA ALA A 50 -6.30 22.36 -6.88
C ALA A 50 -6.40 23.89 -6.80
N THR A 51 -5.26 24.58 -6.63
CA THR A 51 -5.20 26.05 -6.63
C THR A 51 -5.58 26.66 -7.98
N ASN A 52 -5.36 25.93 -9.08
CA ASN A 52 -5.67 26.40 -10.43
C ASN A 52 -7.14 26.16 -10.82
N ASN A 53 -7.81 25.19 -10.18
CA ASN A 53 -9.22 24.88 -10.44
C ASN A 53 -9.87 24.32 -9.17
N TRP A 54 -10.39 25.24 -8.35
CA TRP A 54 -10.96 24.93 -7.05
C TRP A 54 -12.17 23.99 -7.12
N ASN A 55 -13.05 24.17 -8.11
CA ASN A 55 -14.21 23.27 -8.30
C ASN A 55 -13.78 21.82 -8.53
N SER A 56 -12.72 21.59 -9.32
CA SER A 56 -12.16 20.25 -9.47
C SER A 56 -11.50 19.77 -8.17
N GLY A 57 -10.86 20.68 -7.43
CA GLY A 57 -10.19 20.41 -6.17
C GLY A 57 -11.15 19.88 -5.11
N GLU A 58 -12.33 20.48 -4.96
CA GLU A 58 -13.35 20.03 -4.00
C GLU A 58 -13.82 18.60 -4.29
N VAL A 59 -14.12 18.30 -5.55
CA VAL A 59 -14.56 16.96 -5.97
C VAL A 59 -13.44 15.93 -5.73
N VAL A 60 -12.21 16.26 -6.10
CA VAL A 60 -11.05 15.38 -5.88
C VAL A 60 -10.78 15.19 -4.39
N LEU A 61 -10.94 16.22 -3.57
CA LEU A 61 -10.78 16.14 -2.11
C LEU A 61 -11.80 15.19 -1.49
N LEU A 62 -13.08 15.32 -1.87
CA LEU A 62 -14.13 14.42 -1.40
C LEU A 62 -13.84 12.97 -1.79
N LEU A 63 -13.47 12.72 -3.06
CA LEU A 63 -13.09 11.39 -3.53
C LEU A 63 -11.87 10.84 -2.79
N HIS A 64 -10.86 11.67 -2.56
CA HIS A 64 -9.64 11.31 -1.82
C HIS A 64 -9.98 10.90 -0.38
N ILE A 65 -10.85 11.65 0.31
CA ILE A 65 -11.30 11.32 1.67
C ILE A 65 -12.06 9.99 1.67
N LEU A 66 -13.04 9.81 0.77
CA LEU A 66 -13.84 8.58 0.70
C LEU A 66 -12.97 7.35 0.42
N LEU A 67 -12.09 7.43 -0.58
CA LEU A 67 -11.15 6.35 -0.88
C LEU A 67 -10.15 6.11 0.26
N GLY A 68 -9.72 7.17 0.95
CA GLY A 68 -8.83 7.09 2.11
C GLY A 68 -9.46 6.34 3.27
N LEU A 69 -10.76 6.58 3.54
CA LEU A 69 -11.53 5.83 4.54
C LEU A 69 -11.67 4.35 4.16
N VAL A 70 -11.99 4.07 2.88
CA VAL A 70 -12.06 2.69 2.36
C VAL A 70 -10.72 1.97 2.51
N LEU A 71 -9.61 2.61 2.12
CA LEU A 71 -8.26 2.07 2.28
C LEU A 71 -7.97 1.79 3.76
N SER A 72 -8.28 2.74 4.65
CA SER A 72 -8.03 2.62 6.09
C SER A 72 -8.75 1.41 6.69
N ALA A 73 -10.05 1.26 6.44
CA ALA A 73 -10.83 0.12 6.91
C ALA A 73 -10.33 -1.21 6.32
N ALA A 74 -10.01 -1.23 5.02
CA ALA A 74 -9.50 -2.41 4.33
C ALA A 74 -8.10 -2.81 4.83
N LEU A 75 -7.24 -1.84 5.16
CA LEU A 75 -5.89 -2.06 5.68
C LEU A 75 -5.94 -2.59 7.11
N VAL A 76 -6.71 -1.97 8.00
CA VAL A 76 -6.85 -2.40 9.41
C VAL A 76 -7.37 -3.83 9.52
N SER A 77 -8.38 -4.18 8.70
CA SER A 77 -8.92 -5.55 8.71
C SER A 77 -7.99 -6.59 8.04
N TRP A 78 -6.93 -6.16 7.35
CA TRP A 78 -5.95 -7.03 6.71
C TRP A 78 -4.65 -7.17 7.51
N ILE A 79 -4.18 -6.08 8.11
CA ILE A 79 -2.85 -5.95 8.68
C ILE A 79 -2.59 -6.96 9.80
N GLY A 80 -3.55 -7.19 10.69
CA GLY A 80 -3.38 -8.12 11.82
C GLY A 80 -3.14 -9.56 11.36
N GLY A 81 -3.82 -10.01 10.30
CA GLY A 81 -3.60 -11.33 9.72
C GLY A 81 -2.29 -11.42 8.95
N HIS A 82 -1.91 -10.34 8.25
CA HIS A 82 -0.69 -10.28 7.46
C HIS A 82 0.58 -10.31 8.33
N VAL A 83 0.62 -9.46 9.37
CA VAL A 83 1.74 -9.36 10.32
C VAL A 83 1.99 -10.72 11.01
N ARG A 84 0.92 -11.36 11.51
CA ARG A 84 1.02 -12.64 12.23
C ARG A 84 1.50 -13.81 11.37
N ARG A 85 1.17 -13.83 10.08
CA ARG A 85 1.44 -14.99 9.20
C ARG A 85 2.70 -14.83 8.35
N GLY A 86 3.07 -13.60 7.95
CA GLY A 86 4.04 -13.36 6.89
C GLY A 86 5.40 -12.81 7.33
N MET A 87 5.42 -11.74 8.13
CA MET A 87 6.67 -10.99 8.38
C MET A 87 7.74 -11.73 9.20
N PRO A 88 7.40 -12.50 10.27
CA PRO A 88 8.40 -13.17 11.09
C PRO A 88 9.10 -14.35 10.40
N LYS A 89 8.53 -14.85 9.29
CA LYS A 89 8.98 -16.09 8.63
C LYS A 89 9.80 -15.85 7.36
N SER A 90 10.03 -14.60 6.97
CA SER A 90 10.81 -14.28 5.77
C SER A 90 12.31 -14.51 6.00
N GLN A 91 12.92 -15.39 5.21
CA GLN A 91 14.38 -15.61 5.24
C GLN A 91 15.19 -14.47 4.57
N ARG A 92 14.53 -13.55 3.88
CA ARG A 92 15.18 -12.41 3.20
C ARG A 92 15.15 -11.18 4.11
N ARG A 93 16.24 -10.94 4.83
CA ARG A 93 16.37 -9.85 5.83
C ARG A 93 16.00 -8.47 5.25
N GLY A 94 16.52 -8.12 4.07
CA GLY A 94 16.22 -6.83 3.43
C GLY A 94 14.76 -6.68 3.03
N PHE A 95 14.11 -7.75 2.56
CA PHE A 95 12.68 -7.74 2.24
C PHE A 95 11.83 -7.56 3.50
N SER A 96 12.20 -8.22 4.61
CA SER A 96 11.51 -8.09 5.89
C SER A 96 11.61 -6.67 6.46
N TRP A 97 12.82 -6.10 6.48
CA TRP A 97 13.05 -4.72 6.92
C TRP A 97 12.25 -3.71 6.10
N LEU A 98 12.29 -3.81 4.77
CA LEU A 98 11.52 -2.93 3.89
C LEU A 98 10.01 -3.09 4.11
N SER A 99 9.53 -4.30 4.37
CA SER A 99 8.11 -4.55 4.67
C SER A 99 7.66 -3.86 5.95
N TRP A 100 8.48 -3.93 7.01
CA TRP A 100 8.20 -3.22 8.26
C TRP A 100 8.24 -1.71 8.09
N LEU A 101 9.24 -1.19 7.39
CA LEU A 101 9.33 0.25 7.10
C LEU A 101 8.10 0.74 6.32
N LEU A 102 7.72 0.01 5.27
CA LEU A 102 6.54 0.30 4.46
C LEU A 102 5.26 0.25 5.31
N LEU A 103 5.16 -0.69 6.25
CA LEU A 103 4.03 -0.78 7.15
C LEU A 103 3.92 0.45 8.07
N THR A 104 5.06 0.89 8.61
CA THR A 104 5.14 2.09 9.43
C THR A 104 4.75 3.33 8.64
N THR A 105 5.22 3.49 7.40
CA THR A 105 4.85 4.65 6.58
C THR A 105 3.36 4.63 6.22
N TYR A 106 2.78 3.47 5.90
CA TYR A 106 1.32 3.33 5.73
C TYR A 106 0.54 3.73 6.99
N ALA A 107 1.01 3.32 8.17
CA ALA A 107 0.37 3.69 9.43
C ALA A 107 0.41 5.22 9.64
N ILE A 108 1.54 5.87 9.35
CA ILE A 108 1.67 7.33 9.44
C ILE A 108 0.70 8.02 8.48
N VAL A 109 0.63 7.57 7.22
CA VAL A 109 -0.29 8.12 6.20
C VAL A 109 -1.74 8.01 6.67
N VAL A 110 -2.17 6.83 7.13
CA VAL A 110 -3.54 6.60 7.60
C VAL A 110 -3.86 7.46 8.83
N LEU A 111 -2.97 7.47 9.83
CA LEU A 111 -3.20 8.22 11.06
C LEU A 111 -3.29 9.73 10.78
N THR A 112 -2.34 10.28 10.02
CA THR A 112 -2.34 11.71 9.67
C THR A 112 -3.57 12.08 8.83
N GLY A 113 -3.96 11.25 7.85
CA GLY A 113 -5.17 11.47 7.05
C GLY A 113 -6.44 11.47 7.88
N LEU A 114 -6.58 10.51 8.81
CA LEU A 114 -7.72 10.48 9.74
C LEU A 114 -7.76 11.70 10.65
N MET A 115 -6.60 12.13 11.18
CA MET A 115 -6.51 13.35 12.00
C MET A 115 -6.88 14.61 11.22
N MET A 116 -6.56 14.69 9.92
CA MET A 116 -6.94 15.81 9.07
C MET A 116 -8.44 15.87 8.77
N VAL A 117 -9.13 14.72 8.72
CA VAL A 117 -10.60 14.65 8.52
C VAL A 117 -11.39 14.93 9.79
N LEU A 118 -10.78 14.74 10.97
CA LEU A 118 -11.44 14.83 12.27
C LEU A 118 -12.18 16.17 12.51
N PRO A 119 -11.60 17.36 12.21
CA PRO A 119 -12.32 18.63 12.37
C PRO A 119 -13.59 18.71 11.54
N SER A 120 -13.54 18.27 10.27
CA SER A 120 -14.71 18.26 9.39
C SER A 120 -15.80 17.32 9.92
N ALA A 121 -15.41 16.15 10.42
CA ALA A 121 -16.34 15.21 11.03
C ALA A 121 -16.97 15.78 12.32
N ALA A 122 -16.18 16.44 13.18
CA ALA A 122 -16.67 17.10 14.39
C ALA A 122 -17.65 18.23 14.07
N TYR A 123 -17.32 19.05 13.06
CA TYR A 123 -18.18 20.14 12.59
C TYR A 123 -19.53 19.60 12.09
N LEU A 124 -19.52 18.55 11.27
CA LEU A 124 -20.74 17.89 10.79
C LEU A 124 -21.56 17.25 11.92
N ALA A 125 -20.93 16.86 13.03
CA ALA A 125 -21.59 16.38 14.23
C ALA A 125 -22.12 17.52 15.14
N GLY A 126 -21.99 18.79 14.71
CA GLY A 126 -22.45 19.96 15.45
C GLY A 126 -21.44 20.50 16.47
N TRP A 127 -20.18 20.04 16.43
CA TRP A 127 -19.13 20.48 17.34
C TRP A 127 -18.10 21.35 16.61
N PRO A 128 -18.16 22.70 16.72
CA PRO A 128 -17.26 23.60 16.00
C PRO A 128 -15.88 23.58 16.64
N TRP A 129 -15.04 22.64 16.22
CA TRP A 129 -13.68 22.48 16.69
C TRP A 129 -12.73 22.25 15.52
N PHE A 130 -11.59 22.93 15.55
CA PHE A 130 -10.56 22.84 14.53
C PHE A 130 -9.18 22.76 15.17
N TRP A 131 -8.26 22.10 14.48
CA TRP A 131 -6.85 22.13 14.84
C TRP A 131 -6.29 23.55 14.74
N ARG A 132 -5.22 23.80 15.50
CA ARG A 132 -4.41 25.00 15.30
C ARG A 132 -3.72 24.95 13.94
N PHE A 133 -3.42 26.11 13.37
CA PHE A 133 -2.77 26.23 12.07
C PHE A 133 -1.46 25.43 11.99
N GLU A 134 -0.63 25.50 13.04
CA GLU A 134 0.65 24.80 13.10
C GLU A 134 0.47 23.27 13.07
N THR A 135 -0.58 22.77 13.72
CA THR A 135 -0.93 21.35 13.71
C THR A 135 -1.40 20.91 12.33
N THR A 136 -2.27 21.70 11.67
CA THR A 136 -2.70 21.41 10.30
C THR A 136 -1.51 21.36 9.35
N HIS A 137 -0.60 22.33 9.42
CA HIS A 137 0.60 22.36 8.58
C HIS A 137 1.51 21.14 8.83
N MET A 138 1.74 20.78 10.10
CA MET A 138 2.50 19.59 10.46
C MET A 138 1.85 18.31 9.94
N LEU A 139 0.53 18.17 10.07
CA LEU A 139 -0.22 17.01 9.58
C LEU A 139 -0.12 16.89 8.06
N THR A 140 -0.31 17.98 7.32
CA THR A 140 -0.18 17.99 5.85
C THR A 140 1.24 17.59 5.44
N PHE A 141 2.26 18.17 6.07
CA PHE A 141 3.66 17.82 5.80
C PHE A 141 3.92 16.33 6.03
N LEU A 142 3.55 15.81 7.21
CA LEU A 142 3.75 14.40 7.53
C LEU A 142 2.98 13.48 6.59
N HIS A 143 1.73 13.82 6.25
CA HIS A 143 0.89 13.04 5.38
C HIS A 143 1.47 12.94 3.96
N LEU A 144 1.84 14.07 3.37
CA LEU A 144 2.40 14.15 2.02
C LEU A 144 3.73 13.39 1.92
N TRP A 145 4.68 13.69 2.79
CA TRP A 145 6.01 13.08 2.72
C TRP A 145 5.98 11.59 3.08
N ALA A 146 5.14 11.18 4.04
CA ALA A 146 4.95 9.76 4.32
C ALA A 146 4.28 9.03 3.14
N ALA A 147 3.35 9.66 2.44
CA ALA A 147 2.71 9.08 1.26
C ALA A 147 3.70 8.90 0.10
N LEU A 148 4.56 9.89 -0.15
CA LEU A 148 5.66 9.77 -1.12
C LEU A 148 6.64 8.67 -0.74
N ALA A 149 7.06 8.61 0.53
CA ALA A 149 7.95 7.56 1.04
C ALA A 149 7.31 6.17 0.93
N ALA A 150 6.02 6.04 1.23
CA ALA A 150 5.26 4.81 1.04
C ALA A 150 5.14 4.42 -0.44
N GLY A 151 4.97 5.39 -1.35
CA GLY A 151 5.01 5.18 -2.81
C GLY A 151 6.34 4.61 -3.28
N GLY A 152 7.45 5.25 -2.91
CA GLY A 152 8.79 4.74 -3.22
C GLY A 152 9.06 3.37 -2.61
N GLY A 153 8.67 3.18 -1.34
CA GLY A 153 8.79 1.92 -0.63
C GLY A 153 7.97 0.79 -1.26
N LEU A 154 6.76 1.07 -1.74
CA LEU A 154 5.91 0.10 -2.44
C LEU A 154 6.54 -0.33 -3.76
N VAL A 155 7.05 0.60 -4.56
CA VAL A 155 7.76 0.29 -5.82
C VAL A 155 8.99 -0.58 -5.54
N ALA A 156 9.81 -0.21 -4.56
CA ALA A 156 10.96 -0.99 -4.14
C ALA A 156 10.57 -2.39 -3.66
N HIS A 157 9.50 -2.50 -2.88
CA HIS A 157 8.98 -3.76 -2.36
C HIS A 157 8.50 -4.69 -3.49
N LEU A 158 7.76 -4.16 -4.46
CA LEU A 158 7.32 -4.89 -5.64
C LEU A 158 8.51 -5.32 -6.52
N GLY A 159 9.51 -4.45 -6.70
CA GLY A 159 10.74 -4.77 -7.43
C GLY A 159 11.51 -5.92 -6.79
N LEU A 160 11.74 -5.88 -5.47
CA LEU A 160 12.41 -6.96 -4.74
C LEU A 160 11.64 -8.28 -4.79
N ARG A 161 10.30 -8.21 -4.83
CA ARG A 161 9.46 -9.40 -5.00
C ARG A 161 9.65 -10.05 -6.37
N HIS A 162 9.82 -9.26 -7.43
CA HIS A 162 9.97 -9.75 -8.80
C HIS A 162 11.40 -10.24 -9.10
N TRP A 163 12.45 -9.49 -8.70
CA TRP A 163 13.85 -9.83 -9.00
C TRP A 163 14.46 -10.92 -8.13
N GLY A 164 13.88 -11.24 -6.99
CA GLY A 164 14.38 -12.32 -6.16
C GLY A 164 14.21 -13.73 -6.74
N GLY A 165 13.45 -13.90 -7.83
CA GLY A 165 13.31 -15.17 -8.54
C GLY A 165 14.42 -15.44 -9.57
N THR A 166 14.95 -14.40 -10.21
CA THR A 166 15.95 -14.53 -11.28
C THR A 166 17.35 -14.85 -10.77
N ALA A 167 17.74 -14.33 -9.60
CA ALA A 167 19.05 -14.64 -8.99
C ALA A 167 19.18 -16.12 -8.57
N ALA A 168 18.10 -16.71 -8.04
CA ALA A 168 18.09 -18.13 -7.64
C ALA A 168 18.08 -19.08 -8.84
N HIS A 169 17.51 -18.65 -9.98
CA HIS A 169 17.48 -19.45 -11.20
C HIS A 169 18.85 -19.50 -11.90
N ARG A 170 19.62 -18.41 -11.85
CA ARG A 170 20.98 -18.31 -12.42
C ARG A 170 22.01 -19.14 -11.66
N ALA A 171 21.87 -19.24 -10.34
CA ALA A 171 22.78 -20.02 -9.49
C ALA A 171 22.61 -21.54 -9.66
N ARG A 172 21.44 -22.03 -10.11
CA ARG A 172 21.18 -23.45 -10.37
C ARG A 172 21.59 -23.93 -11.76
N THR A 173 21.85 -23.03 -12.70
CA THR A 173 22.31 -23.35 -14.06
C THR A 173 23.82 -23.29 -14.21
N MET A 174 24.56 -23.00 -13.12
CA MET A 174 26.03 -22.99 -13.08
C MET A 174 26.60 -24.14 -12.23
N LEU A 175 25.77 -25.09 -11.82
CA LEU A 175 26.13 -26.40 -11.24
C LEU A 175 25.59 -27.49 -12.15
#